data_AF-A0A0J8RTM7-F1
#
_entry.id   AF-A0A0J8RTM7-F1
#
_cell.length_a   1.000
_cell.length_b   1.000
_cell.length_c   1.000
_cell.angle_alpha   90.00
_cell.angle_beta   90.00
_cell.angle_gamma   90.00
#
_symmetry.space_group_name_H-M   'P 1'
#
loop_
_entity.id
_entity.type
_entity.pdbx_description
1 polymer ?
#
loop_
_entity_poly.entity_id
_entity_poly.type
_entity_poly.pdbx_seq_one_letter_code
_entity_poly.pdbx_strand_id
1 'polypeptide(L)'
;MRPPVVLHSISSFEQDTLESVAVPVITGLASIVSEAPLWKEITKYPDFWSILQRLHQHQDGAAMIFELLQNIIESDPAVVTADNYEAAVGLANDFANSGSIVASQELRYESSVRRSRSVKKSNKIQDNPFVIRGTKAIGIIFHMTARVPTLISQSHLERNEAWAAYWSPIFNALTTQCLNPCRDIRHQAISALQRTLLSPELASTDHKEWVAIFSEVLFPLILRLLKPEVYQSDPVGMSETRVQAATLVCKVFLHYLVLLSEWEGMLDLWLNILDILDRMMNSGQGDSLEAVPESLKNILLVMADGGYLSPPSEDPTKEKIWIETQRRLDRFLPDLFKEIFPSAFEEKAAPTASAHDQLPHPTAERASDEKSSDKGDQALEEGDNVD
;
A
#
# COMPACT_ATOMS: atom_id res chain seq x y z
N MET A 1 24.85 6.62 -41.90
CA MET A 1 25.49 6.23 -40.63
C MET A 1 24.56 5.28 -39.90
N ARG A 2 25.07 4.37 -39.06
CA ARG A 2 24.21 3.48 -38.27
C ARG A 2 23.55 4.29 -37.13
N PRO A 3 22.25 4.08 -36.82
CA PRO A 3 21.56 4.81 -35.76
C PRO A 3 22.31 4.92 -34.42
N PRO A 4 22.90 3.84 -33.86
CA PRO A 4 23.59 3.94 -32.57
C PRO A 4 24.81 4.86 -32.60
N VAL A 5 25.51 4.98 -33.73
CA VAL A 5 26.68 5.88 -33.84
C VAL A 5 26.25 7.33 -33.76
N VAL A 6 25.12 7.67 -34.38
CA VAL A 6 24.57 9.03 -34.36
C VAL A 6 24.05 9.36 -32.96
N LEU A 7 23.27 8.45 -32.36
CA LEU A 7 22.76 8.63 -31.00
C LEU A 7 23.90 8.80 -29.99
N HIS A 8 24.93 7.96 -30.07
CA HIS A 8 26.11 8.08 -29.21
C HIS A 8 26.85 9.41 -29.38
N SER A 9 26.98 9.88 -30.64
CA SER A 9 27.62 11.17 -30.91
C SER A 9 26.85 12.32 -30.25
N ILE A 10 25.52 12.30 -30.32
CA ILE A 10 24.66 13.32 -29.68
C ILE A 10 24.69 13.16 -28.16
N SER A 11 24.55 11.94 -27.62
CA SER A 11 24.57 11.67 -26.18
C SER A 11 25.90 12.02 -25.53
N SER A 12 27.00 12.03 -26.30
CA SER A 12 28.34 12.41 -25.83
C SER A 12 28.55 13.93 -25.67
N PHE A 13 27.63 14.77 -26.14
CA PHE A 13 27.74 16.22 -25.96
C PHE A 13 27.72 16.60 -24.47
N GLU A 14 28.50 17.61 -24.09
CA GLU A 14 28.39 18.27 -22.78
C GLU A 14 27.00 18.86 -22.59
N GLN A 15 26.54 19.02 -21.34
CA GLN A 15 25.17 19.45 -21.05
C GLN A 15 24.82 20.79 -21.69
N ASP A 16 25.68 21.80 -21.54
CA ASP A 16 25.45 23.13 -22.11
C ASP A 16 25.36 23.08 -23.65
N THR A 17 26.18 22.24 -24.28
CA THR A 17 26.15 22.04 -25.73
C THR A 17 24.87 21.36 -26.15
N LEU A 18 24.48 20.27 -25.48
CA LEU A 18 23.26 19.53 -25.79
C LEU A 18 22.00 20.41 -25.60
N GLU A 19 21.97 21.24 -24.57
CA GLU A 19 20.89 22.21 -24.33
C GLU A 19 20.81 23.25 -25.45
N SER A 20 21.96 23.78 -25.90
CA SER A 20 22.00 24.79 -26.98
C SER A 20 21.44 24.28 -28.32
N VAL A 21 21.46 22.96 -28.54
CA VAL A 21 20.93 22.29 -29.75
C VAL A 21 19.71 21.42 -29.48
N ALA A 22 19.08 21.58 -28.30
CA ALA A 22 18.00 20.70 -27.86
C ALA A 22 16.83 20.65 -28.85
N VAL A 23 16.31 21.81 -29.27
CA VAL A 23 15.13 21.90 -30.15
C VAL A 23 15.37 21.21 -31.50
N PRO A 24 16.48 21.48 -32.24
CA PRO A 24 16.80 20.73 -33.46
C PRO A 24 16.93 19.22 -33.24
N VAL A 25 17.61 18.79 -32.18
CA VAL A 25 17.80 17.36 -31.86
C VAL A 25 16.46 16.68 -31.61
N ILE A 26 15.61 17.24 -30.75
CA ILE A 26 14.31 16.67 -30.40
C ILE A 26 13.37 16.67 -31.62
N THR A 27 13.38 17.74 -32.42
CA THR A 27 12.58 17.81 -33.65
C THR A 27 13.00 16.74 -34.65
N GLY A 28 14.31 16.53 -34.81
CA GLY A 28 14.85 15.45 -35.63
C GLY A 28 14.39 14.08 -35.16
N LEU A 29 14.49 13.81 -33.86
CA LEU A 29 14.01 12.55 -33.27
C LEU A 29 12.49 12.38 -33.43
N ALA A 30 11.70 13.45 -33.28
CA ALA A 30 10.25 13.41 -33.44
C ALA A 30 9.81 13.12 -34.88
N SER A 31 10.57 13.59 -35.88
CA SER A 31 10.27 13.29 -37.28
C SER A 31 10.36 11.79 -37.60
N ILE A 32 11.20 11.04 -36.88
CA ILE A 32 11.41 9.60 -37.07
C ILE A 32 10.18 8.77 -36.65
N VAL A 33 9.29 9.31 -35.81
CA VAL A 33 8.05 8.61 -35.38
C VAL A 33 7.22 8.14 -36.57
N SER A 34 7.26 8.88 -37.69
CA SER A 34 6.57 8.54 -38.94
C SER A 34 7.16 7.31 -39.67
N GLU A 35 8.39 6.90 -39.33
CA GLU A 35 9.10 5.76 -39.91
C GLU A 35 9.15 4.60 -38.91
N ALA A 36 8.06 3.83 -38.80
CA ALA A 36 7.88 2.79 -37.78
C ALA A 36 9.07 1.81 -37.58
N PRO A 37 9.75 1.29 -38.63
CA PRO A 37 10.90 0.39 -38.44
C PRO A 37 12.07 1.07 -37.75
N LEU A 38 12.41 2.29 -38.18
CA LEU A 38 13.52 3.06 -37.61
C LEU A 38 13.16 3.53 -36.19
N TRP A 39 11.92 3.94 -35.97
CA TRP A 39 11.42 4.32 -34.65
C TRP A 39 11.57 3.20 -33.61
N LYS A 40 11.18 1.98 -33.99
CA LYS A 40 11.35 0.80 -33.14
C LYS A 40 12.80 0.40 -32.94
N GLU A 41 13.68 0.72 -33.90
CA GLU A 41 15.12 0.46 -33.77
C GLU A 41 15.78 1.44 -32.79
N ILE A 42 15.53 2.75 -32.94
CA ILE A 42 16.24 3.78 -32.16
C ILE A 42 15.88 3.74 -30.66
N THR A 43 14.64 3.39 -30.33
CA THR A 43 14.14 3.32 -28.95
C THR A 43 14.73 2.15 -28.15
N LYS A 44 15.51 1.26 -28.77
CA LYS A 44 16.24 0.19 -28.07
C LYS A 44 17.58 0.65 -27.50
N TYR A 45 18.11 1.78 -27.99
CA TYR A 45 19.45 2.22 -27.60
C TYR A 45 19.40 3.08 -26.34
N PRO A 46 20.25 2.83 -25.32
CA PRO A 46 20.32 3.64 -24.12
C PRO A 46 20.62 5.12 -24.39
N ASP A 47 21.44 5.41 -25.41
CA ASP A 47 21.78 6.78 -25.82
C ASP A 47 20.54 7.60 -26.21
N PHE A 48 19.54 6.98 -26.84
CA PHE A 48 18.28 7.64 -27.17
C PHE A 48 17.58 8.14 -25.89
N TRP A 49 17.43 7.25 -24.91
CA TRP A 49 16.79 7.59 -23.64
C TRP A 49 17.60 8.59 -22.82
N SER A 50 18.93 8.48 -22.84
CA SER A 50 19.83 9.43 -22.18
C SER A 50 19.65 10.85 -22.72
N ILE A 51 19.53 11.01 -24.05
CA ILE A 51 19.28 12.33 -24.66
C ILE A 51 17.94 12.91 -24.17
N LEU A 52 16.87 12.10 -24.18
CA LEU A 52 15.54 12.56 -23.71
C LEU A 52 15.56 12.92 -22.22
N GLN A 53 16.19 12.10 -21.38
CA GLN A 53 16.35 12.36 -19.95
C GLN A 53 17.16 13.63 -19.69
N ARG A 54 18.23 13.89 -20.44
CA ARG A 54 19.04 15.11 -20.25
C ARG A 54 18.34 16.38 -20.71
N LEU A 55 17.34 16.27 -21.58
CA LEU A 55 16.63 17.40 -22.17
C LEU A 55 15.19 17.59 -21.65
N HIS A 56 14.67 16.69 -20.79
CA HIS A 56 13.25 16.71 -20.36
C HIS A 56 12.82 18.00 -19.63
N GLN A 57 13.76 18.77 -19.06
CA GLN A 57 13.50 20.06 -18.39
C GLN A 57 13.75 21.28 -19.29
N HIS A 58 14.21 21.08 -20.53
CA HIS A 58 14.49 22.18 -21.45
C HIS A 58 13.22 22.99 -21.72
N GLN A 59 13.31 24.32 -21.60
CA GLN A 59 12.16 25.23 -21.61
C GLN A 59 11.25 25.03 -22.85
N ASP A 60 11.86 24.94 -24.04
CA ASP A 60 11.14 24.79 -25.30
C ASP A 60 11.01 23.34 -25.76
N GLY A 61 11.77 22.42 -25.15
CA GLY A 61 11.91 21.03 -25.60
C GLY A 61 11.08 20.03 -24.78
N ALA A 62 10.80 20.36 -23.52
CA ALA A 62 10.14 19.47 -22.56
C ALA A 62 8.77 18.98 -23.06
N ALA A 63 7.99 19.85 -23.70
CA ALA A 63 6.68 19.48 -24.25
C ALA A 63 6.80 18.45 -25.37
N MET A 64 7.77 18.64 -26.27
CA MET A 64 8.03 17.73 -27.39
C MET A 64 8.54 16.37 -26.90
N ILE A 65 9.41 16.34 -25.90
CA ILE A 65 9.90 15.08 -25.30
C ILE A 65 8.75 14.33 -24.61
N PHE A 66 7.86 15.05 -23.92
CA PHE A 66 6.71 14.44 -23.28
C PHE A 66 5.76 13.83 -24.32
N GLU A 67 5.50 14.55 -25.42
CA GLU A 67 4.71 14.03 -26.54
C GLU A 67 5.37 12.82 -27.20
N LEU A 68 6.70 12.83 -27.36
CA LEU A 68 7.45 11.67 -27.84
C LEU A 68 7.26 10.46 -26.92
N LEU A 69 7.37 10.65 -25.61
CA LEU A 69 7.14 9.57 -24.64
C LEU A 69 5.71 9.02 -24.74
N GLN A 70 4.70 9.88 -24.86
CA GLN A 70 3.32 9.44 -25.07
C GLN A 70 3.19 8.61 -26.35
N ASN A 71 3.77 9.09 -27.45
CA ASN A 71 3.77 8.38 -28.72
C ASN A 71 4.45 6.99 -28.61
N ILE A 72 5.56 6.85 -27.88
CA ILE A 72 6.22 5.55 -27.65
C ILE A 72 5.27 4.58 -26.95
N ILE A 73 4.57 5.05 -25.92
CA ILE A 73 3.76 4.21 -25.02
C ILE A 73 2.42 3.83 -25.65
N GLU A 74 1.82 4.75 -26.39
CA GLU A 74 0.54 4.59 -27.08
C GLU A 74 0.68 3.95 -28.48
N SER A 75 1.91 3.69 -28.94
CA SER A 75 2.17 3.08 -30.25
C SER A 75 1.51 1.71 -30.44
N ASP A 76 0.92 1.49 -31.61
CA ASP A 76 0.44 0.22 -32.13
C ASP A 76 0.96 -0.02 -33.56
N PRO A 77 1.81 -1.04 -33.81
CA PRO A 77 2.28 -2.08 -32.88
C PRO A 77 3.19 -1.54 -31.78
N ALA A 78 3.23 -2.26 -30.64
CA ALA A 78 3.97 -1.84 -29.46
C ALA A 78 5.48 -1.59 -29.74
N VAL A 79 5.94 -0.41 -29.36
CA VAL A 79 7.36 0.02 -29.42
C VAL A 79 8.08 -0.27 -28.10
N VAL A 80 7.35 -0.25 -26.98
CA VAL A 80 7.88 -0.62 -25.67
C VAL A 80 8.16 -2.13 -25.64
N THR A 81 9.41 -2.50 -25.35
CA THR A 81 9.91 -3.88 -25.20
C THR A 81 10.63 -4.01 -23.86
N ALA A 82 11.11 -5.22 -23.54
CA ALA A 82 11.93 -5.45 -22.35
C ALA A 82 13.16 -4.52 -22.28
N ASP A 83 13.78 -4.20 -23.42
CA ASP A 83 15.01 -3.40 -23.51
C ASP A 83 14.83 -1.92 -23.11
N ASN A 84 13.62 -1.39 -23.26
CA ASN A 84 13.36 0.04 -23.08
C ASN A 84 12.26 0.36 -22.05
N TYR A 85 11.63 -0.67 -21.48
CA TYR A 85 10.56 -0.54 -20.49
C TYR A 85 10.99 0.31 -19.29
N GLU A 86 12.12 -0.04 -18.66
CA GLU A 86 12.62 0.68 -17.49
C GLU A 86 12.96 2.13 -17.81
N ALA A 87 13.57 2.38 -18.98
CA ALA A 87 13.91 3.72 -19.42
C ALA A 87 12.66 4.58 -19.69
N ALA A 88 11.58 4.00 -20.23
CA ALA A 88 10.31 4.67 -20.44
C ALA A 88 9.64 5.06 -19.10
N VAL A 89 9.60 4.12 -18.14
CA VAL A 89 9.09 4.38 -16.79
C VAL A 89 9.94 5.44 -16.08
N GLY A 90 11.27 5.36 -16.22
CA GLY A 90 12.22 6.33 -15.68
C GLY A 90 12.00 7.74 -16.22
N LEU A 91 11.87 7.89 -17.54
CA LEU A 91 11.60 9.21 -18.15
C LEU A 91 10.25 9.79 -17.71
N ALA A 92 9.20 8.95 -17.59
CA ALA A 92 7.93 9.41 -17.04
C ALA A 92 8.10 9.89 -15.58
N ASN A 93 8.87 9.15 -14.77
CA ASN A 93 9.18 9.53 -13.40
C ASN A 93 9.98 10.84 -13.31
N ASP A 94 10.87 11.12 -14.27
CA ASP A 94 11.61 12.38 -14.36
C ASP A 94 10.69 13.59 -14.61
N PHE A 95 9.66 13.42 -15.45
CA PHE A 95 8.62 14.43 -15.62
C PHE A 95 7.79 14.65 -14.34
N ALA A 96 7.46 13.58 -13.60
CA ALA A 96 6.79 13.69 -12.31
C ALA A 96 7.66 14.44 -11.28
N ASN A 97 8.96 14.13 -11.25
CA ASN A 97 9.94 14.84 -10.42
C ASN A 97 10.05 16.32 -10.78
N SER A 98 10.01 16.67 -12.07
CA SER A 98 10.09 18.07 -12.50
C SER A 98 8.94 18.93 -11.97
N GLY A 99 7.76 18.35 -11.76
CA GLY A 99 6.64 19.03 -11.10
C GLY A 99 6.92 19.45 -9.65
N SER A 100 7.87 18.79 -8.97
CA SER A 100 8.28 19.14 -7.60
C SER A 100 9.02 20.48 -7.51
N ILE A 101 9.69 20.91 -8.60
CA ILE A 101 10.48 22.15 -8.64
C ILE A 101 9.57 23.35 -8.36
N VAL A 102 8.41 23.38 -9.02
CA VAL A 102 7.39 24.44 -8.88
C VAL A 102 6.78 24.42 -7.48
N ALA A 103 6.37 23.24 -7.01
CA ALA A 103 5.77 23.09 -5.69
C ALA A 103 6.74 23.51 -4.57
N SER A 104 8.02 23.17 -4.69
CA SER A 104 9.05 23.54 -3.71
C SER A 104 9.32 25.05 -3.68
N GLN A 105 9.32 25.71 -4.83
CA GLN A 105 9.46 27.17 -4.92
C GLN A 105 8.27 27.88 -4.24
N GLU A 106 7.05 27.36 -4.43
CA GLU A 106 5.86 27.97 -3.84
C GLU A 106 5.75 27.74 -2.33
N LEU A 107 6.11 26.57 -1.81
CA LEU A 107 6.17 26.31 -0.36
C LEU A 107 7.15 27.26 0.34
N ARG A 108 8.29 27.57 -0.29
CA ARG A 108 9.24 28.60 0.17
C ARG A 108 8.63 30.00 0.13
N TYR A 109 7.85 30.30 -0.89
CA TYR A 109 7.16 31.59 -0.99
C TYR A 109 6.04 31.72 0.06
N GLU A 110 5.16 30.73 0.22
CA GLU A 110 4.09 30.72 1.24
C GLU A 110 4.64 30.88 2.66
N SER A 111 5.72 30.16 3.00
CA SER A 111 6.34 30.26 4.33
C SER A 111 6.93 31.66 4.59
N SER A 112 7.41 32.35 3.56
CA SER A 112 7.87 33.74 3.68
C SER A 112 6.71 34.75 3.84
N VAL A 113 5.58 34.50 3.16
CA VAL A 113 4.42 35.42 3.14
C VAL A 113 3.50 35.23 4.34
N ARG A 114 3.41 34.02 4.93
CA ARG A 114 2.65 33.78 6.19
C ARG A 114 3.17 34.61 7.37
N ARG A 115 4.40 35.12 7.32
CA ARG A 115 4.91 36.10 8.29
C ARG A 115 4.39 37.53 8.08
N SER A 116 3.67 37.81 6.98
CA SER A 116 3.32 39.18 6.56
C SER A 116 1.83 39.41 6.25
N ARG A 117 1.07 38.45 5.66
CA ARG A 117 -0.39 38.58 5.46
C ARG A 117 -1.03 37.30 4.87
N SER A 118 -2.35 37.16 5.05
CA SER A 118 -3.21 36.10 4.48
C SER A 118 -3.39 36.30 2.97
N VAL A 119 -2.62 35.57 2.16
CA VAL A 119 -2.76 35.56 0.69
C VAL A 119 -3.67 34.41 0.25
N LYS A 120 -4.64 34.73 -0.61
CA LYS A 120 -5.51 33.77 -1.31
C LYS A 120 -4.65 32.81 -2.14
N LYS A 121 -4.79 31.50 -1.92
CA LYS A 121 -4.25 30.45 -2.80
C LYS A 121 -4.67 30.72 -4.24
N SER A 122 -3.71 30.97 -5.13
CA SER A 122 -4.00 31.17 -6.56
C SER A 122 -3.87 29.84 -7.30
N ASN A 123 -4.83 29.51 -8.17
CA ASN A 123 -4.82 28.33 -9.07
C ASN A 123 -3.61 28.25 -10.03
N LYS A 124 -2.63 29.16 -9.94
CA LYS A 124 -1.48 29.26 -10.85
C LYS A 124 -0.58 28.02 -10.88
N ILE A 125 -0.57 27.18 -9.84
CA ILE A 125 0.22 25.94 -9.79
C ILE A 125 -0.33 24.91 -10.77
N GLN A 126 -1.66 24.73 -10.78
CA GLN A 126 -2.31 23.68 -11.57
C GLN A 126 -2.16 23.92 -13.08
N ASP A 127 -2.07 25.19 -13.47
CA ASP A 127 -1.84 25.60 -14.85
C ASP A 127 -0.35 25.55 -15.25
N ASN A 128 0.56 25.25 -14.31
CA ASN A 128 1.99 25.20 -14.61
C ASN A 128 2.32 23.99 -15.51
N PRO A 129 3.00 24.18 -16.65
CA PRO A 129 3.34 23.08 -17.57
C PRO A 129 4.10 21.92 -16.93
N PHE A 130 4.95 22.17 -15.92
CA PHE A 130 5.67 21.11 -15.20
C PHE A 130 4.73 20.27 -14.32
N VAL A 131 3.75 20.90 -13.67
CA VAL A 131 2.76 20.21 -12.84
C VAL A 131 1.80 19.41 -13.73
N ILE A 132 1.36 19.98 -14.85
CA ILE A 132 0.50 19.29 -15.82
C ILE A 132 1.20 18.05 -16.37
N ARG A 133 2.45 18.19 -16.88
CA ARG A 133 3.21 17.05 -17.39
C ARG A 133 3.51 16.04 -16.29
N GLY A 134 3.93 16.48 -15.11
CA GLY A 134 4.24 15.59 -13.99
C GLY A 134 3.03 14.78 -13.52
N THR A 135 1.85 15.41 -13.45
CA THR A 135 0.60 14.74 -13.10
C THR A 135 0.20 13.72 -14.17
N LYS A 136 0.28 14.10 -15.45
CA LYS A 136 0.04 13.15 -16.57
C LYS A 136 1.06 12.01 -16.59
N ALA A 137 2.30 12.26 -16.19
CA ALA A 137 3.34 11.25 -16.15
C ALA A 137 3.03 10.13 -15.13
N ILE A 138 2.35 10.43 -14.01
CA ILE A 138 1.82 9.40 -13.12
C ILE A 138 0.81 8.51 -13.84
N GLY A 139 -0.07 9.11 -14.65
CA GLY A 139 -1.01 8.37 -15.49
C GLY A 139 -0.30 7.47 -16.49
N ILE A 140 0.81 7.93 -17.07
CA ILE A 140 1.68 7.12 -17.94
C ILE A 140 2.28 5.94 -17.18
N ILE A 141 2.89 6.18 -16.01
CA ILE A 141 3.45 5.11 -15.16
C ILE A 141 2.37 4.08 -14.83
N PHE A 142 1.19 4.53 -14.42
CA PHE A 142 0.07 3.63 -14.15
C PHE A 142 -0.37 2.85 -15.40
N HIS A 143 -0.47 3.48 -16.56
CA HIS A 143 -0.83 2.80 -17.81
C HIS A 143 0.16 1.69 -18.18
N MET A 144 1.46 1.88 -17.88
CA MET A 144 2.51 0.90 -18.15
C MET A 144 2.37 -0.39 -17.33
N THR A 145 1.57 -0.42 -16.26
CA THR A 145 1.29 -1.66 -15.50
C THR A 145 0.61 -2.70 -16.38
N ALA A 146 -0.26 -2.27 -17.30
CA ALA A 146 -0.99 -3.17 -18.19
C ALA A 146 -0.08 -3.93 -19.17
N ARG A 147 1.16 -3.46 -19.38
CA ARG A 147 2.16 -4.13 -20.23
C ARG A 147 2.95 -5.20 -19.46
N VAL A 148 3.01 -5.12 -18.14
CA VAL A 148 3.86 -5.99 -17.31
C VAL A 148 3.57 -7.47 -17.50
N PRO A 149 2.30 -7.96 -17.46
CA PRO A 149 2.02 -9.38 -17.64
C PRO A 149 2.55 -9.94 -18.98
N THR A 150 2.35 -9.17 -20.06
CA THR A 150 2.84 -9.54 -21.40
C THR A 150 4.36 -9.56 -21.44
N LEU A 151 5.04 -8.55 -20.87
CA LEU A 151 6.50 -8.50 -20.83
C LEU A 151 7.09 -9.66 -20.02
N ILE A 152 6.52 -9.97 -18.86
CA ILE A 152 6.91 -11.13 -18.04
C ILE A 152 6.79 -12.41 -18.86
N SER A 153 5.65 -12.63 -19.53
CA SER A 153 5.41 -13.83 -20.34
C SER A 153 6.41 -14.00 -21.50
N GLN A 154 6.97 -12.90 -22.00
CA GLN A 154 7.95 -12.89 -23.09
C GLN A 154 9.40 -12.96 -22.60
N SER A 155 9.66 -12.64 -21.33
CA SER A 155 11.02 -12.41 -20.82
C SER A 155 11.81 -13.67 -20.47
N HIS A 156 11.16 -14.84 -20.35
CA HIS A 156 11.75 -16.09 -19.85
C HIS A 156 12.51 -15.96 -18.51
N LEU A 157 12.32 -14.86 -17.78
CA LEU A 157 12.97 -14.59 -16.51
C LEU A 157 12.33 -15.42 -15.39
N GLU A 158 13.14 -15.73 -14.37
CA GLU A 158 12.58 -16.25 -13.13
C GLU A 158 11.70 -15.22 -12.44
N ARG A 159 10.80 -15.65 -11.54
CA ARG A 159 9.82 -14.77 -10.88
C ARG A 159 10.44 -13.51 -10.26
N ASN A 160 11.50 -13.68 -9.47
CA ASN A 160 12.12 -12.56 -8.75
C ASN A 160 12.81 -11.59 -9.71
N GLU A 161 13.44 -12.12 -10.76
CA GLU A 161 14.06 -11.31 -11.81
C GLU A 161 13.00 -10.56 -12.63
N ALA A 162 11.89 -11.22 -12.96
CA ALA A 162 10.76 -10.61 -13.65
C ALA A 162 10.10 -9.49 -12.81
N TRP A 163 9.96 -9.71 -11.49
CA TRP A 163 9.50 -8.68 -10.56
C TRP A 163 10.46 -7.49 -10.52
N ALA A 164 11.76 -7.75 -10.39
CA ALA A 164 12.79 -6.72 -10.39
C ALA A 164 12.82 -5.92 -11.72
N ALA A 165 12.63 -6.59 -12.85
CA ALA A 165 12.70 -5.98 -14.17
C ALA A 165 11.45 -5.15 -14.52
N TYR A 166 10.25 -5.59 -14.12
CA TYR A 166 9.00 -5.00 -14.64
C TYR A 166 8.10 -4.38 -13.58
N TRP A 167 7.99 -4.97 -12.39
CA TRP A 167 7.16 -4.41 -11.31
C TRP A 167 7.91 -3.37 -10.47
N SER A 168 9.17 -3.62 -10.16
CA SER A 168 9.98 -2.72 -9.33
C SER A 168 10.13 -1.32 -9.91
N PRO A 169 10.36 -1.10 -11.22
CA PRO A 169 10.41 0.26 -11.77
C PRO A 169 9.12 1.05 -11.54
N ILE A 170 7.96 0.42 -11.71
CA ILE A 170 6.66 1.04 -11.48
C ILE A 170 6.48 1.39 -10.00
N PHE A 171 6.71 0.43 -9.10
CA PHE A 171 6.53 0.66 -7.68
C PHE A 171 7.53 1.69 -7.12
N ASN A 172 8.78 1.66 -7.58
CA ASN A 172 9.79 2.66 -7.22
C ASN A 172 9.39 4.06 -7.67
N ALA A 173 8.85 4.20 -8.89
CA ALA A 173 8.34 5.47 -9.39
C ALA A 173 7.14 5.95 -8.54
N LEU A 174 6.09 5.14 -8.42
CA LEU A 174 4.88 5.51 -7.69
C LEU A 174 5.14 5.82 -6.21
N THR A 175 5.91 4.99 -5.50
CA THR A 175 6.26 5.23 -4.09
C THR A 175 7.13 6.47 -3.91
N THR A 176 8.02 6.78 -4.86
CA THR A 176 8.79 8.03 -4.84
C THR A 176 7.88 9.23 -5.03
N GLN A 177 6.91 9.14 -5.95
CA GLN A 177 5.97 10.23 -6.20
C GLN A 177 4.92 10.39 -5.11
N CYS A 178 4.68 9.38 -4.26
CA CYS A 178 3.93 9.53 -3.01
C CYS A 178 4.61 10.48 -2.01
N LEU A 179 5.88 10.87 -2.22
CA LEU A 179 6.60 11.84 -1.40
C LEU A 179 6.78 13.19 -2.10
N ASN A 180 6.14 13.41 -3.25
CA ASN A 180 6.34 14.61 -4.04
C ASN A 180 5.84 15.88 -3.29
N PRO A 181 6.58 16.99 -3.26
CA PRO A 181 6.08 18.25 -2.70
C PRO A 181 4.78 18.75 -3.35
N CYS A 182 4.54 18.42 -4.62
CA CYS A 182 3.31 18.75 -5.34
C CYS A 182 2.16 17.80 -4.93
N ARG A 183 1.12 18.35 -4.29
CA ARG A 183 -0.03 17.58 -3.80
C ARG A 183 -0.77 16.83 -4.91
N ASP A 184 -0.97 17.46 -6.07
CA ASP A 184 -1.69 16.84 -7.19
C ASP A 184 -0.98 15.59 -7.70
N ILE A 185 0.36 15.66 -7.82
CA ILE A 185 1.20 14.52 -8.21
C ILE A 185 1.16 13.44 -7.14
N ARG A 186 1.25 13.78 -5.83
CA ARG A 186 1.13 12.79 -4.76
C ARG A 186 -0.21 12.08 -4.75
N HIS A 187 -1.31 12.84 -4.85
CA HIS A 187 -2.67 12.28 -4.81
C HIS A 187 -2.90 11.33 -5.98
N GLN A 188 -2.38 11.66 -7.17
CA GLN A 188 -2.37 10.75 -8.31
C GLN A 188 -1.50 9.52 -8.05
N ALA A 189 -0.29 9.70 -7.49
CA ALA A 189 0.66 8.61 -7.27
C ALA A 189 0.13 7.58 -6.26
N ILE A 190 -0.42 8.01 -5.13
CA ILE A 190 -0.98 7.12 -4.11
C ILE A 190 -2.25 6.42 -4.62
N SER A 191 -3.08 7.10 -5.42
CA SER A 191 -4.25 6.50 -6.06
C SER A 191 -3.85 5.44 -7.10
N ALA A 192 -2.84 5.73 -7.91
CA ALA A 192 -2.27 4.78 -8.87
C ALA A 192 -1.65 3.58 -8.15
N LEU A 193 -0.87 3.81 -7.10
CA LEU A 193 -0.26 2.75 -6.28
C LEU A 193 -1.33 1.82 -5.68
N GLN A 194 -2.39 2.39 -5.10
CA GLN A 194 -3.51 1.60 -4.58
C GLN A 194 -4.14 0.73 -5.67
N ARG A 195 -4.40 1.29 -6.85
CA ARG A 195 -5.02 0.56 -7.96
C ARG A 195 -4.11 -0.55 -8.49
N THR A 196 -2.80 -0.31 -8.55
CA THR A 196 -1.81 -1.32 -8.98
C THR A 196 -1.70 -2.45 -7.96
N LEU A 197 -1.64 -2.16 -6.66
CA LEU A 197 -1.50 -3.17 -5.61
C LEU A 197 -2.75 -4.02 -5.38
N LEU A 198 -3.92 -3.54 -5.79
CA LEU A 198 -5.20 -4.25 -5.68
C LEU A 198 -5.67 -4.78 -7.04
N SER A 199 -4.81 -4.72 -8.06
CA SER A 199 -5.15 -5.15 -9.41
C SER A 199 -4.98 -6.67 -9.55
N PRO A 200 -5.92 -7.37 -10.21
CA PRO A 200 -5.81 -8.81 -10.43
C PRO A 200 -4.62 -9.15 -11.33
N GLU A 201 -4.16 -8.22 -12.18
CA GLU A 201 -2.98 -8.40 -13.04
C GLU A 201 -1.67 -8.50 -12.25
N LEU A 202 -1.64 -8.07 -10.98
CA LEU A 202 -0.50 -8.22 -10.09
C LEU A 202 -0.40 -9.64 -9.51
N ALA A 203 -1.54 -10.34 -9.36
CA ALA A 203 -1.55 -11.69 -8.83
C ALA A 203 -1.06 -12.69 -9.89
N SER A 204 0.08 -13.36 -9.64
CA SER A 204 0.46 -14.50 -10.47
C SER A 204 -0.31 -15.76 -10.05
N THR A 205 -0.25 -16.80 -10.88
CA THR A 205 -0.88 -18.10 -10.60
C THR A 205 -0.47 -18.70 -9.27
N ASP A 206 0.77 -18.44 -8.84
CA ASP A 206 1.33 -19.02 -7.62
C ASP A 206 1.09 -18.15 -6.40
N HIS A 207 0.54 -16.94 -6.60
CA HIS A 207 0.19 -15.96 -5.57
C HIS A 207 1.26 -15.91 -4.47
N LYS A 208 2.40 -15.26 -4.66
CA LYS A 208 3.43 -15.09 -3.59
C LYS A 208 4.04 -13.69 -3.59
N GLU A 209 3.41 -12.75 -4.28
CA GLU A 209 3.89 -11.38 -4.47
C GLU A 209 3.74 -10.55 -3.20
N TRP A 210 2.86 -10.94 -2.27
CA TRP A 210 2.61 -10.20 -1.04
C TRP A 210 3.91 -9.93 -0.26
N VAL A 211 4.86 -10.88 -0.25
CA VAL A 211 6.13 -10.68 0.46
C VAL A 211 6.86 -9.47 -0.12
N ALA A 212 7.00 -9.40 -1.44
CA ALA A 212 7.63 -8.28 -2.13
C ALA A 212 6.80 -7.00 -1.99
N ILE A 213 5.47 -7.07 -2.12
CA ILE A 213 4.56 -5.94 -1.94
C ILE A 213 4.75 -5.28 -0.56
N PHE A 214 4.76 -6.08 0.53
CA PHE A 214 4.93 -5.51 1.86
C PHE A 214 6.37 -5.08 2.13
N SER A 215 7.34 -5.95 1.87
CA SER A 215 8.74 -5.72 2.27
C SER A 215 9.50 -4.74 1.37
N GLU A 216 9.18 -4.68 0.08
CA GLU A 216 9.88 -3.84 -0.91
C GLU A 216 9.10 -2.58 -1.28
N VAL A 217 7.77 -2.57 -1.13
CA VAL A 217 6.93 -1.43 -1.56
C VAL A 217 6.31 -0.68 -0.37
N LEU A 218 5.44 -1.33 0.40
CA LEU A 218 4.60 -0.66 1.40
C LEU A 218 5.39 -0.24 2.65
N PHE A 219 6.16 -1.14 3.26
CA PHE A 219 6.95 -0.79 4.43
C PHE A 219 8.01 0.28 4.11
N PRO A 220 8.80 0.17 3.03
CA PRO A 220 9.75 1.22 2.66
C PRO A 220 9.09 2.58 2.41
N LEU A 221 7.91 2.61 1.76
CA LEU A 221 7.14 3.84 1.58
C LEU A 221 6.79 4.48 2.93
N ILE A 222 6.23 3.71 3.86
CA ILE A 222 5.86 4.24 5.17
C ILE A 222 7.08 4.73 5.94
N LEU A 223 8.17 3.96 5.95
CA LEU A 223 9.41 4.36 6.61
C LEU A 223 9.96 5.68 6.03
N ARG A 224 9.82 5.91 4.72
CA ARG A 224 10.17 7.19 4.09
C ARG A 224 9.20 8.31 4.50
N LEU A 225 7.89 8.06 4.54
CA LEU A 225 6.88 9.04 4.99
C LEU A 225 7.08 9.45 6.45
N LEU A 226 7.63 8.57 7.29
CA LEU A 226 7.93 8.83 8.69
C LEU A 226 9.17 9.71 8.91
N LYS A 227 10.01 9.92 7.89
CA LYS A 227 11.20 10.78 8.01
C LYS A 227 10.80 12.23 8.30
N PRO A 228 11.41 12.90 9.28
CA PRO A 228 11.11 14.30 9.62
C PRO A 228 11.24 15.24 8.42
N GLU A 229 12.24 15.03 7.57
CA GLU A 229 12.53 15.89 6.41
C GLU A 229 11.41 15.83 5.37
N VAL A 230 10.83 14.63 5.17
CA VAL A 230 9.69 14.42 4.27
C VAL A 230 8.45 15.10 4.84
N TYR A 231 8.16 14.88 6.13
CA TYR A 231 7.00 15.46 6.77
C TYR A 231 7.03 16.99 6.79
N GLN A 232 8.19 17.58 7.09
CA GLN A 232 8.36 19.03 7.13
C GLN A 232 8.21 19.72 5.77
N SER A 233 8.29 18.98 4.66
CA SER A 233 8.08 19.54 3.32
C SER A 233 6.65 20.03 3.09
N ASP A 234 5.64 19.31 3.61
CA ASP A 234 4.22 19.67 3.54
C ASP A 234 3.46 18.97 4.68
N PRO A 235 3.51 19.49 5.93
CA PRO A 235 2.98 18.78 7.10
C PRO A 235 1.52 18.34 6.96
N VAL A 236 0.68 19.20 6.39
CA VAL A 236 -0.76 18.94 6.20
C VAL A 236 -1.00 17.93 5.09
N GLY A 237 -0.31 18.06 3.96
CA GLY A 237 -0.52 17.13 2.85
C GLY A 237 0.18 15.79 3.06
N MET A 238 1.28 15.75 3.80
CA MET A 238 1.97 14.51 4.16
C MET A 238 1.26 13.77 5.29
N SER A 239 0.56 14.45 6.21
CA SER A 239 -0.30 13.75 7.18
C SER A 239 -1.43 13.02 6.47
N GLU A 240 -2.08 13.66 5.49
CA GLU A 240 -3.09 13.01 4.63
C GLU A 240 -2.51 11.80 3.88
N THR A 241 -1.34 11.95 3.26
CA THR A 241 -0.67 10.84 2.56
C THR A 241 -0.30 9.69 3.51
N ARG A 242 0.09 9.97 4.77
CA ARG A 242 0.32 8.94 5.79
C ARG A 242 -0.96 8.17 6.11
N VAL A 243 -2.11 8.85 6.27
CA VAL A 243 -3.40 8.20 6.49
C VAL A 243 -3.75 7.27 5.34
N GLN A 244 -3.58 7.75 4.10
CA GLN A 244 -3.82 6.96 2.90
C GLN A 244 -2.89 5.74 2.83
N ALA A 245 -1.60 5.90 3.16
CA ALA A 245 -0.64 4.79 3.18
C ALA A 245 -0.96 3.75 4.26
N ALA A 246 -1.35 4.17 5.47
CA ALA A 246 -1.78 3.27 6.54
C ALA A 246 -3.04 2.49 6.13
N THR A 247 -4.02 3.19 5.57
CA THR A 247 -5.25 2.60 5.04
C THR A 247 -4.94 1.61 3.91
N LEU A 248 -3.98 1.92 3.05
CA LEU A 248 -3.56 1.07 1.94
C LEU A 248 -2.94 -0.23 2.43
N VAL A 249 -2.04 -0.18 3.42
CA VAL A 249 -1.48 -1.39 4.06
C VAL A 249 -2.57 -2.29 4.59
N CYS A 250 -3.52 -1.73 5.33
CA CYS A 250 -4.67 -2.46 5.86
C CYS A 250 -5.51 -3.11 4.75
N LYS A 251 -5.80 -2.36 3.68
CA LYS A 251 -6.58 -2.85 2.53
C LYS A 251 -5.88 -3.97 1.77
N VAL A 252 -4.58 -3.82 1.51
CA VAL A 252 -3.78 -4.84 0.81
C VAL A 252 -3.69 -6.12 1.64
N PHE A 253 -3.53 -6.01 2.96
CA PHE A 253 -3.52 -7.17 3.85
C PHE A 253 -4.84 -7.94 3.77
N LEU A 254 -5.98 -7.24 3.87
CA LEU A 254 -7.29 -7.85 3.74
C LEU A 254 -7.53 -8.46 2.36
N HIS A 255 -7.07 -7.78 1.29
CA HIS A 255 -7.20 -8.27 -0.08
C HIS A 255 -6.54 -9.65 -0.26
N TYR A 256 -5.37 -9.85 0.36
CA TYR A 256 -4.63 -11.10 0.28
C TYR A 256 -4.86 -12.04 1.47
N LEU A 257 -5.76 -11.72 2.41
CA LEU A 257 -5.88 -12.42 3.70
C LEU A 257 -6.08 -13.94 3.56
N VAL A 258 -6.94 -14.36 2.62
CA VAL A 258 -7.21 -15.78 2.39
C VAL A 258 -5.93 -16.52 2.00
N LEU A 259 -5.19 -15.99 1.02
CA LEU A 259 -3.94 -16.58 0.54
C LEU A 259 -2.83 -16.51 1.60
N LEU A 260 -2.77 -15.40 2.33
CA LEU A 260 -1.84 -15.22 3.43
C LEU A 260 -2.08 -16.24 4.54
N SER A 261 -3.32 -16.62 4.82
CA SER A 261 -3.64 -17.56 5.89
C SER A 261 -3.06 -18.97 5.70
N GLU A 262 -2.81 -19.35 4.44
CA GLU A 262 -2.17 -20.62 4.07
C GLU A 262 -0.64 -20.56 4.10
N TRP A 263 -0.07 -19.35 4.23
CA TRP A 263 1.37 -19.12 4.21
C TRP A 263 1.96 -19.08 5.63
N GLU A 264 3.03 -19.85 5.86
CA GLU A 264 3.68 -19.96 7.18
C GLU A 264 4.15 -18.63 7.77
N GLY A 265 4.49 -17.64 6.93
CA GLY A 265 4.97 -16.32 7.36
C GLY A 265 3.87 -15.31 7.70
N MET A 266 2.60 -15.70 7.68
CA MET A 266 1.46 -14.82 7.92
C MET A 266 1.56 -14.05 9.24
N LEU A 267 1.91 -14.75 10.32
CA LEU A 267 2.03 -14.15 11.64
C LEU A 267 3.10 -13.06 11.66
N ASP A 268 4.29 -13.35 11.13
CA ASP A 268 5.40 -12.39 11.11
C ASP A 268 5.05 -11.15 10.29
N LEU A 269 4.38 -11.33 9.15
CA LEU A 269 3.89 -10.23 8.34
C LEU A 269 2.85 -9.40 9.09
N TRP A 270 1.88 -10.04 9.73
CA TRP A 270 0.83 -9.37 10.50
C TRP A 270 1.42 -8.54 11.66
N LEU A 271 2.37 -9.11 12.42
CA LEU A 271 3.04 -8.39 13.49
C LEU A 271 3.88 -7.21 12.97
N ASN A 272 4.53 -7.35 11.81
CA ASN A 272 5.23 -6.26 11.15
C ASN A 272 4.27 -5.14 10.70
N ILE A 273 3.06 -5.47 10.25
CA ILE A 273 2.01 -4.48 9.93
C ILE A 273 1.63 -3.71 11.20
N LEU A 274 1.35 -4.41 12.31
CA LEU A 274 1.04 -3.77 13.59
C LEU A 274 2.17 -2.87 14.07
N ASP A 275 3.43 -3.29 13.94
CA ASP A 275 4.61 -2.49 14.27
C ASP A 275 4.74 -1.21 13.44
N ILE A 276 4.47 -1.30 12.14
CA ILE A 276 4.48 -0.14 11.25
C ILE A 276 3.36 0.84 11.64
N LEU A 277 2.15 0.35 11.92
CA LEU A 277 1.01 1.17 12.32
C LEU A 277 1.23 1.84 13.70
N ASP A 278 1.79 1.11 14.67
CA ASP A 278 2.25 1.63 15.97
C ASP A 278 3.19 2.83 15.76
N ARG A 279 4.23 2.63 14.95
CA ARG A 279 5.21 3.67 14.63
C ARG A 279 4.59 4.88 13.93
N MET A 280 3.59 4.68 13.07
CA MET A 280 2.90 5.78 12.40
C MET A 280 2.12 6.63 13.40
N MET A 281 1.31 6.01 14.26
CA MET A 281 0.53 6.70 15.28
C MET A 281 1.41 7.46 16.27
N ASN A 282 2.50 6.82 16.73
CA ASN A 282 3.41 7.37 17.73
C ASN A 282 4.47 8.34 17.17
N SER A 283 4.42 8.67 15.87
CA SER A 283 5.33 9.64 15.24
C SER A 283 4.99 11.13 15.50
N GLY A 284 4.15 11.41 16.50
CA GLY A 284 3.76 12.78 16.90
C GLY A 284 2.61 13.38 16.09
N GLN A 285 1.77 12.55 15.46
CA GLN A 285 0.64 12.94 14.59
C GLN A 285 -0.62 12.10 14.85
N GLY A 286 -0.80 11.61 16.09
CA GLY A 286 -1.88 10.70 16.47
C GLY A 286 -3.28 11.17 16.01
N ASP A 287 -3.57 12.47 16.14
CA ASP A 287 -4.87 13.06 15.79
C ASP A 287 -5.23 12.96 14.30
N SER A 288 -4.24 12.93 13.40
CA SER A 288 -4.53 12.76 11.96
C SER A 288 -4.77 11.30 11.58
N LEU A 289 -4.36 10.35 12.41
CA LEU A 289 -4.41 8.91 12.13
C LEU A 289 -5.58 8.20 12.83
N GLU A 290 -6.65 8.92 13.18
CA GLU A 290 -7.87 8.36 13.76
C GLU A 290 -8.52 7.25 12.91
N ALA A 291 -8.25 7.22 11.59
CA ALA A 291 -8.71 6.16 10.71
C ALA A 291 -7.98 4.82 10.92
N VAL A 292 -6.81 4.82 11.58
CA VAL A 292 -6.00 3.61 11.82
C VAL A 292 -6.64 2.68 12.85
N PRO A 293 -7.06 3.15 14.06
CA PRO A 293 -7.81 2.32 15.00
C PRO A 293 -9.04 1.66 14.39
N GLU A 294 -9.82 2.43 13.62
CA GLU A 294 -11.02 1.92 12.94
C GLU A 294 -10.66 0.88 11.86
N SER A 295 -9.59 1.11 11.08
CA SER A 295 -9.12 0.12 10.10
C SER A 295 -8.65 -1.17 10.78
N LEU A 296 -7.96 -1.06 11.92
CA LEU A 296 -7.52 -2.21 12.72
C LEU A 296 -8.71 -2.97 13.31
N LYS A 297 -9.71 -2.27 13.84
CA LYS A 297 -10.96 -2.88 14.31
C LYS A 297 -11.60 -3.74 13.23
N ASN A 298 -11.76 -3.17 12.04
CA ASN A 298 -12.34 -3.87 10.89
C ASN A 298 -11.50 -5.09 10.47
N ILE A 299 -10.16 -4.98 10.48
CA ILE A 299 -9.30 -6.14 10.18
C ILE A 299 -9.49 -7.25 11.21
N LEU A 300 -9.45 -6.92 12.50
CA LEU A 300 -9.56 -7.90 13.58
C LEU A 300 -10.91 -8.63 13.54
N LEU A 301 -12.00 -7.91 13.26
CA LEU A 301 -13.32 -8.49 13.06
C LEU A 301 -13.34 -9.44 11.86
N VAL A 302 -12.81 -9.03 10.71
CA VAL A 302 -12.73 -9.90 9.52
C VAL A 302 -11.86 -11.12 9.78
N MET A 303 -10.76 -10.98 10.51
CA MET A 303 -9.90 -12.10 10.89
C MET A 303 -10.62 -13.07 11.83
N ALA A 304 -11.42 -12.56 12.77
CA ALA A 304 -12.20 -13.38 13.68
C ALA A 304 -13.34 -14.13 12.96
N ASP A 305 -14.14 -13.41 12.18
CA ASP A 305 -15.25 -13.99 11.39
C ASP A 305 -14.75 -15.05 10.39
N GLY A 306 -13.55 -14.84 9.84
CA GLY A 306 -12.89 -15.79 8.94
C GLY A 306 -12.19 -16.98 9.62
N GLY A 307 -12.18 -17.04 10.96
CA GLY A 307 -11.47 -18.09 11.71
C GLY A 307 -9.94 -18.00 11.65
N TYR A 308 -9.40 -16.85 11.26
CA TYR A 308 -7.96 -16.58 11.21
C TYR A 308 -7.42 -16.12 12.57
N LEU A 309 -8.29 -15.58 13.44
CA LEU A 309 -7.99 -15.10 14.78
C LEU A 309 -9.08 -15.57 15.75
N SER A 310 -8.76 -16.52 16.62
CA SER A 310 -9.73 -17.08 17.58
C SER A 310 -9.11 -17.21 18.97
N PRO A 311 -9.92 -17.10 20.05
CA PRO A 311 -9.47 -17.35 21.41
C PRO A 311 -8.85 -18.75 21.55
N PRO A 312 -7.83 -18.94 22.40
CA PRO A 312 -7.23 -20.26 22.64
C PRO A 312 -8.21 -21.31 23.18
N SER A 313 -9.30 -20.88 23.82
CA SER A 313 -10.38 -21.75 24.28
C SER A 313 -11.22 -22.35 23.14
N GLU A 314 -11.29 -21.65 22.00
CA GLU A 314 -12.02 -22.09 20.81
C GLU A 314 -11.12 -22.87 19.84
N ASP A 315 -9.92 -22.34 19.56
CA ASP A 315 -8.93 -22.99 18.69
C ASP A 315 -7.51 -22.83 19.26
N PRO A 316 -6.96 -23.90 19.88
CA PRO A 316 -5.59 -23.89 20.41
C PRO A 316 -4.53 -23.61 19.35
N THR A 317 -4.78 -23.91 18.07
CA THR A 317 -3.80 -23.66 16.99
C THR A 317 -3.61 -22.16 16.71
N LYS A 318 -4.57 -21.32 17.13
CA LYS A 318 -4.54 -19.85 16.97
C LYS A 318 -3.97 -19.13 18.19
N GLU A 319 -3.59 -19.84 19.25
CA GLU A 319 -3.11 -19.23 20.50
C GLU A 319 -1.98 -18.23 20.25
N LYS A 320 -1.00 -18.60 19.41
CA LYS A 320 0.16 -17.74 19.14
C LYS A 320 -0.24 -16.42 18.47
N ILE A 321 -1.08 -16.46 17.43
CA ILE A 321 -1.51 -15.24 16.73
C ILE A 321 -2.42 -14.39 17.62
N TRP A 322 -3.26 -15.02 18.44
CA TRP A 322 -4.12 -14.33 19.40
C TRP A 322 -3.31 -13.52 20.43
N ILE A 323 -2.41 -14.19 21.15
CA ILE A 323 -1.60 -13.58 22.21
C ILE A 323 -0.69 -12.48 21.66
N GLU A 324 -0.01 -12.74 20.53
CA GLU A 324 0.91 -11.75 19.96
C GLU A 324 0.18 -10.54 19.38
N THR A 325 -1.01 -10.73 18.79
CA THR A 325 -1.85 -9.62 18.30
C THR A 325 -2.29 -8.74 19.46
N GLN A 326 -2.82 -9.34 20.54
CA GLN A 326 -3.21 -8.61 21.75
C GLN A 326 -2.01 -7.83 22.32
N ARG A 327 -0.88 -8.50 22.53
CA ARG A 327 0.34 -7.90 23.08
C ARG A 327 0.84 -6.71 22.26
N ARG A 328 0.76 -6.78 20.92
CA ARG A 328 1.17 -5.68 20.06
C ARG A 328 0.21 -4.50 20.13
N LEU A 329 -1.10 -4.76 20.09
CA LEU A 329 -2.12 -3.72 20.19
C LEU A 329 -2.10 -3.02 21.54
N ASP A 330 -1.87 -3.76 22.63
CA ASP A 330 -1.82 -3.19 24.00
C ASP A 330 -0.78 -2.07 24.17
N ARG A 331 0.24 -2.02 23.30
CA ARG A 331 1.27 -0.98 23.32
C ARG A 331 0.79 0.38 22.84
N PHE A 332 -0.20 0.43 21.94
CA PHE A 332 -0.63 1.68 21.29
C PHE A 332 -2.14 1.88 21.21
N LEU A 333 -2.94 0.83 21.49
CA LEU A 333 -4.40 0.80 21.55
C LEU A 333 -4.89 -0.18 22.65
N PRO A 334 -4.65 0.13 23.95
CA PRO A 334 -4.80 -0.80 25.10
C PRO A 334 -6.22 -1.29 25.42
N ASP A 335 -7.24 -0.70 24.80
CA ASP A 335 -8.64 -1.05 25.02
C ASP A 335 -9.31 -1.66 23.79
N LEU A 336 -8.69 -1.53 22.60
CA LEU A 336 -9.30 -1.97 21.34
C LEU A 336 -9.57 -3.47 21.32
N PHE A 337 -8.61 -4.28 21.78
CA PHE A 337 -8.76 -5.74 21.75
C PHE A 337 -9.84 -6.23 22.72
N LYS A 338 -9.99 -5.57 23.88
CA LYS A 338 -11.04 -5.87 24.85
C LYS A 338 -12.42 -5.44 24.37
N GLU A 339 -12.49 -4.30 23.67
CA GLU A 339 -13.73 -3.80 23.05
C GLU A 339 -14.27 -4.79 22.02
N ILE A 340 -13.38 -5.39 21.22
CA ILE A 340 -13.75 -6.32 20.15
C ILE A 340 -14.07 -7.72 20.70
N PHE A 341 -13.33 -8.19 21.71
CA PHE A 341 -13.44 -9.55 22.23
C PHE A 341 -13.75 -9.60 23.73
N PRO A 342 -14.88 -9.04 24.21
CA PRO A 342 -15.18 -8.96 25.64
C PRO A 342 -15.31 -10.34 26.31
N SER A 343 -15.91 -11.32 25.62
CA SER A 343 -16.13 -12.69 26.13
C SER A 343 -14.84 -13.41 26.50
N ALA A 344 -13.74 -13.16 25.77
CA ALA A 344 -12.43 -13.76 26.04
C ALA A 344 -11.79 -13.26 27.35
N PHE A 345 -12.28 -12.14 27.91
CA PHE A 345 -11.81 -11.57 29.17
C PHE A 345 -12.77 -11.83 30.34
N GLU A 346 -14.04 -12.14 30.06
CA GLU A 346 -15.04 -12.51 31.07
C GLU A 346 -14.79 -13.92 31.65
N GLU A 347 -14.30 -14.87 30.85
CA GLU A 347 -13.96 -16.23 31.32
C GLU A 347 -12.83 -16.29 32.35
N LYS A 348 -11.96 -15.27 32.41
CA LYS A 348 -10.90 -15.16 33.44
C LYS A 348 -11.38 -14.53 34.76
N ALA A 349 -12.56 -13.92 34.77
CA ALA A 349 -13.07 -13.16 35.91
C ALA A 349 -14.11 -13.91 36.75
N ALA A 350 -14.57 -15.10 36.34
CA ALA A 350 -15.42 -15.96 37.17
C ALA A 350 -14.55 -16.79 38.13
N PRO A 351 -14.55 -16.51 39.45
CA PRO A 351 -13.98 -17.43 40.41
C PRO A 351 -14.91 -18.63 40.53
N THR A 352 -14.32 -19.81 40.56
CA THR A 352 -14.87 -21.05 41.09
C THR A 352 -15.63 -20.82 42.41
N ALA A 353 -16.94 -20.66 42.32
CA ALA A 353 -17.88 -20.92 43.40
C ALA A 353 -19.02 -21.72 42.77
N SER A 354 -18.95 -23.05 42.76
CA SER A 354 -19.48 -23.80 43.89
C SER A 354 -19.17 -25.28 43.73
N ALA A 355 -18.34 -25.82 44.63
CA ALA A 355 -18.28 -27.25 44.92
C ALA A 355 -17.86 -27.47 46.38
N HIS A 356 -18.78 -28.08 47.15
CA HIS A 356 -18.67 -28.58 48.53
C HIS A 356 -18.48 -27.53 49.66
N ASP A 357 -19.10 -27.62 50.83
CA ASP A 357 -19.63 -28.81 51.50
C ASP A 357 -20.70 -28.50 52.57
N GLN A 358 -21.39 -29.57 52.99
CA GLN A 358 -22.57 -29.65 53.85
C GLN A 358 -22.33 -29.37 55.35
N LEU A 359 -23.46 -29.35 56.10
CA LEU A 359 -23.72 -29.89 57.47
C LEU A 359 -24.25 -28.89 58.54
N PRO A 360 -25.03 -29.37 59.56
CA PRO A 360 -26.48 -29.14 59.64
C PRO A 360 -26.91 -28.37 60.90
N HIS A 361 -28.18 -27.95 60.97
CA HIS A 361 -28.79 -27.45 62.21
C HIS A 361 -29.99 -28.31 62.67
N PRO A 362 -30.11 -28.63 63.97
CA PRO A 362 -31.14 -29.51 64.50
C PRO A 362 -32.41 -28.77 65.00
N THR A 363 -33.51 -29.50 64.89
CA THR A 363 -34.81 -29.50 65.60
C THR A 363 -35.16 -28.45 66.68
N ALA A 364 -36.34 -27.83 66.54
CA ALA A 364 -37.31 -27.62 67.64
C ALA A 364 -38.75 -27.31 67.15
N GLU A 365 -39.66 -28.20 67.57
CA GLU A 365 -41.14 -28.20 67.73
C GLU A 365 -42.03 -26.94 67.49
N ARG A 366 -43.14 -27.14 66.75
CA ARG A 366 -44.57 -27.09 67.18
C ARG A 366 -45.47 -27.01 65.93
N ALA A 367 -46.24 -28.03 65.57
CA ALA A 367 -47.55 -28.46 66.09
C ALA A 367 -48.73 -27.99 65.18
N SER A 368 -49.51 -28.99 64.75
CA SER A 368 -50.93 -28.97 64.30
C SER A 368 -51.33 -28.10 63.09
N ASP A 369 -51.75 -28.70 61.97
CA ASP A 369 -53.14 -29.13 61.81
C ASP A 369 -53.38 -29.99 60.55
N GLU A 370 -54.31 -30.93 60.70
CA GLU A 370 -54.78 -31.94 59.75
C GLU A 370 -55.58 -31.36 58.57
N LYS A 371 -55.47 -31.96 57.36
CA LYS A 371 -56.61 -32.61 56.65
C LYS A 371 -56.26 -33.18 55.26
N SER A 372 -56.32 -34.51 55.20
CA SER A 372 -57.08 -35.37 54.25
C SER A 372 -57.13 -35.08 52.73
N SER A 373 -56.58 -36.01 51.94
CA SER A 373 -57.24 -36.87 50.90
C SER A 373 -56.13 -37.48 50.03
N ASP A 374 -55.73 -38.75 50.11
CA ASP A 374 -56.39 -40.03 49.84
C ASP A 374 -56.97 -40.22 48.41
N LYS A 375 -56.73 -41.43 47.87
CA LYS A 375 -56.88 -42.00 46.51
C LYS A 375 -55.70 -41.73 45.57
N GLY A 376 -55.07 -42.70 44.92
CA GLY A 376 -55.16 -44.16 44.75
C GLY A 376 -53.93 -44.50 43.86
N ASP A 377 -53.41 -45.71 43.69
CA ASP A 377 -54.04 -47.01 43.59
C ASP A 377 -52.91 -48.07 43.72
N GLN A 378 -53.26 -49.25 44.21
CA GLN A 378 -52.39 -50.41 44.40
C GLN A 378 -52.34 -51.29 43.16
N ALA A 379 -51.17 -51.86 42.85
CA ALA A 379 -50.96 -53.25 42.42
C ALA A 379 -49.45 -53.53 42.52
N LEU A 380 -48.98 -54.20 43.59
CA LEU A 380 -48.84 -55.66 43.71
C LEU A 380 -47.95 -56.23 42.60
N GLU A 381 -46.67 -56.48 42.87
CA GLU A 381 -46.08 -57.59 43.65
C GLU A 381 -45.66 -58.77 42.76
N GLU A 382 -44.65 -59.48 43.26
CA GLU A 382 -43.96 -60.66 42.72
C GLU A 382 -42.79 -60.31 41.79
N GLY A 383 -41.54 -60.53 42.15
CA GLY A 383 -40.97 -61.35 43.23
C GLY A 383 -39.70 -62.01 42.67
N ASP A 384 -38.67 -62.11 43.51
CA ASP A 384 -37.65 -63.19 43.52
C ASP A 384 -36.82 -63.44 42.22
N ASN A 385 -35.53 -63.75 42.23
CA ASN A 385 -34.53 -64.00 43.26
C ASN A 385 -33.18 -64.12 42.50
N VAL A 386 -32.11 -63.65 43.13
CA VAL A 386 -30.78 -64.29 43.25
C VAL A 386 -29.95 -64.64 41.99
N ASP A 387 -28.69 -64.19 42.10
CA ASP A 387 -27.43 -64.51 41.41
C ASP A 387 -27.09 -63.88 40.04
#